data_AF-A0A4P8HIN9-F1
#
_entry.id   AF-A0A4P8HIN9-F1
#
_cell.length_a   1.000
_cell.length_b   1.000
_cell.length_c   1.000
_cell.angle_alpha   90.00
_cell.angle_beta   90.00
_cell.angle_gamma   90.00
#
_symmetry.space_group_name_H-M   'P 1'
#
loop_
_entity.id
_entity.type
_entity.pdbx_description
1 polymer ?
#
loop_
_entity_poly.entity_id
_entity_poly.type
_entity_poly.pdbx_seq_one_letter_code
_entity_poly.pdbx_strand_id
1 'polypeptide(L)'
;MRSNRVANGVGILMLIGGAPCLLAIATFVQLLTAHAAGTSSGGNAIGLMIMSLWAYGIAVASCAAGIIYFGYGALRYRVFPKPWHWFALVYSIGLVIIPIVYLISQ
;
A
#
# COMPACT_ATOMS: atom_id res chain seq x y z
N MET A 1 -10.10 -5.90 26.51
CA MET A 1 -10.92 -5.22 25.47
C MET A 1 -10.22 -4.06 24.76
N ARG A 2 -9.42 -3.21 25.43
CA ARG A 2 -8.72 -2.05 24.83
C ARG A 2 -7.75 -2.41 23.69
N SER A 3 -6.99 -3.51 23.83
CA SER A 3 -6.02 -3.99 22.83
C SER A 3 -6.65 -4.36 21.47
N ASN A 4 -7.85 -4.96 21.46
CA ASN A 4 -8.54 -5.28 20.20
C ASN A 4 -9.00 -4.04 19.44
N ARG A 5 -9.37 -2.94 20.11
CA ARG A 5 -9.73 -1.68 19.42
C ARG A 5 -8.54 -1.04 18.75
N VAL A 6 -7.38 -1.03 19.41
CA VAL A 6 -6.15 -0.46 18.84
C VAL A 6 -5.68 -1.29 17.65
N ALA A 7 -5.66 -2.62 17.76
CA ALA A 7 -5.30 -3.50 16.66
C ALA A 7 -6.24 -3.37 15.44
N ASN A 8 -7.56 -3.26 15.67
CA ASN A 8 -8.51 -2.96 14.61
C ASN A 8 -8.26 -1.58 13.97
N GLY A 9 -7.96 -0.56 14.78
CA GLY A 9 -7.63 0.78 14.29
C GLY A 9 -6.38 0.80 13.42
N VAL A 10 -5.33 0.07 13.83
CA VAL A 10 -4.10 -0.10 13.03
C VAL A 10 -4.41 -0.79 11.70
N GLY A 11 -5.19 -1.88 11.71
CA GLY A 11 -5.60 -2.55 10.49
C GLY A 11 -6.41 -1.66 9.54
N ILE A 12 -7.32 -0.83 10.07
CA ILE A 12 -8.08 0.14 9.27
C ILE A 12 -7.16 1.22 8.69
N LEU A 13 -6.22 1.76 9.47
CA LEU A 13 -5.26 2.76 9.00
C LEU A 13 -4.35 2.20 7.90
N MET A 14 -3.95 0.93 7.99
CA MET A 14 -3.20 0.24 6.92
C MET A 14 -4.01 0.17 5.62
N LEU A 15 -5.32 -0.13 5.71
CA LEU A 15 -6.20 -0.18 4.54
C LEU A 15 -6.41 1.21 3.93
N ILE A 16 -6.65 2.23 4.76
CA ILE A 16 -6.83 3.62 4.30
C ILE A 16 -5.53 4.13 3.65
N GLY A 17 -4.37 3.87 4.26
CA GLY A 17 -3.06 4.24 3.70
C GLY A 17 -2.76 3.55 2.37
N GLY A 18 -3.36 2.38 2.10
CA GLY A 18 -3.26 1.67 0.83
C GLY A 18 -4.18 2.20 -0.28
N ALA A 19 -5.25 2.93 0.06
CA ALA A 19 -6.20 3.44 -0.94
C ALA A 19 -5.58 4.45 -1.94
N PRO A 20 -4.75 5.42 -1.50
CA PRO A 20 -3.98 6.27 -2.42
C PRO A 20 -3.07 5.47 -3.36
N CYS A 21 -2.54 4.34 -2.87
CA CYS A 21 -1.63 3.48 -3.63
C CYS A 21 -2.36 2.76 -4.77
N LEU A 22 -3.60 2.30 -4.55
CA LEU A 22 -4.45 1.77 -5.63
C LEU A 22 -4.77 2.81 -6.70
N LEU A 23 -5.12 4.03 -6.28
CA LEU A 23 -5.38 5.14 -7.18
C LEU A 23 -4.14 5.49 -8.02
N ALA A 24 -2.96 5.51 -7.40
CA ALA A 24 -1.68 5.70 -8.07
C ALA A 24 -1.36 4.59 -9.09
N ILE A 25 -1.58 3.32 -8.73
CA ILE A 25 -1.38 2.19 -9.65
C ILE A 25 -2.33 2.31 -10.85
N ALA A 26 -3.60 2.63 -10.62
CA ALA A 26 -4.59 2.79 -11.69
C ALA A 26 -4.24 3.94 -12.64
N THR A 27 -3.83 5.10 -12.12
CA THR A 27 -3.43 6.24 -12.95
C THR A 27 -2.12 6.00 -13.69
N PHE A 28 -1.19 5.26 -13.10
CA PHE A 28 0.06 4.85 -13.76
C PHE A 28 -0.21 3.93 -14.95
N VAL A 29 -1.10 2.95 -14.81
CA VAL A 29 -1.54 2.07 -15.92
C VAL A 29 -2.21 2.89 -17.03
N GLN A 30 -3.07 3.85 -16.68
CA GLN A 30 -3.70 4.73 -17.67
C GLN A 30 -2.67 5.55 -18.45
N LEU A 31 -1.69 6.14 -17.78
CA LEU A 31 -0.60 6.88 -18.42
C LEU A 31 0.21 6.00 -19.38
N LEU A 32 0.51 4.76 -19.00
CA LEU A 32 1.22 3.81 -19.86
C LEU A 32 0.41 3.46 -21.11
N THR A 33 -0.91 3.24 -20.97
CA THR A 33 -1.78 2.98 -22.13
C THR A 33 -1.86 4.18 -23.07
N ALA A 34 -1.87 5.40 -22.53
CA ALA A 34 -1.84 6.63 -23.33
C ALA A 34 -0.48 6.82 -24.03
N HIS A 35 0.62 6.47 -23.36
CA HIS A 35 1.96 6.51 -23.94
C HIS A 35 2.12 5.49 -25.09
N ALA A 36 1.67 4.25 -24.88
CA ALA A 36 1.67 3.21 -25.91
C ALA A 36 0.80 3.58 -27.13
N ALA A 37 -0.25 4.37 -26.92
CA ALA A 37 -1.10 4.92 -27.99
C ALA A 37 -0.47 6.15 -28.70
N GLY A 38 0.75 6.56 -28.35
CA GLY A 38 1.44 7.70 -28.98
C GLY A 38 0.87 9.07 -28.59
N THR A 39 -0.02 9.12 -27.60
CA THR A 39 -0.64 10.38 -27.16
C THR A 39 0.26 11.12 -26.16
N SER A 40 0.66 12.35 -26.52
CA SER A 40 1.51 13.19 -25.67
C SER A 40 0.80 13.52 -24.36
N SER A 41 1.34 13.03 -23.24
CA SER A 41 0.80 13.21 -21.88
C SER A 41 1.53 14.32 -21.10
N GLY A 42 2.11 15.29 -21.82
CA GLY A 42 2.98 16.35 -21.28
C GLY A 42 2.36 17.12 -20.12
N GLY A 43 3.14 17.34 -19.05
CA GLY A 43 2.74 18.02 -17.82
C GLY A 43 1.95 17.15 -16.83
N ASN A 44 0.87 16.50 -17.31
CA ASN A 44 0.00 15.68 -16.45
C ASN A 44 0.71 14.40 -15.96
N ALA A 45 1.58 13.81 -16.79
CA ALA A 45 2.36 12.62 -16.44
C ALA A 45 3.33 12.85 -15.27
N ILE A 46 3.99 14.00 -15.20
CA ILE A 46 4.96 14.30 -14.14
C ILE A 46 4.25 14.48 -12.80
N GLY A 47 3.14 15.22 -12.78
CA GLY A 47 2.33 15.41 -11.57
C GLY A 47 1.79 14.08 -11.03
N LEU A 48 1.29 13.23 -11.92
CA LEU A 48 0.82 11.89 -11.58
C LEU A 48 1.95 10.98 -11.10
N MET A 49 3.15 11.07 -11.70
CA MET A 49 4.32 10.31 -11.25
C MET A 49 4.71 10.70 -9.81
N ILE A 50 4.78 12.00 -9.51
CA ILE A 50 5.09 12.50 -8.16
C ILE A 50 4.04 12.05 -7.16
N MET A 51 2.74 12.21 -7.46
CA MET A 51 1.66 11.76 -6.59
C MET A 51 1.72 10.24 -6.34
N SER A 52 2.07 9.47 -7.36
CA SER A 52 2.20 8.01 -7.25
C SER A 52 3.36 7.60 -6.35
N LEU A 53 4.49 8.32 -6.42
CA LEU A 53 5.66 8.08 -5.57
C LEU A 53 5.34 8.34 -4.09
N TRP A 54 4.62 9.44 -3.80
CA TRP A 54 4.18 9.75 -2.44
C TRP A 54 3.15 8.76 -1.93
N ALA A 55 2.16 8.39 -2.74
CA ALA A 55 1.16 7.39 -2.39
C ALA A 55 1.80 6.02 -2.08
N TYR A 56 2.79 5.63 -2.88
CA TYR A 56 3.57 4.42 -2.65
C TYR A 56 4.39 4.51 -1.36
N GLY A 57 5.07 5.63 -1.11
CA GLY A 57 5.81 5.86 0.14
C GLY A 57 4.92 5.74 1.38
N ILE A 58 3.71 6.30 1.34
CA ILE A 58 2.71 6.19 2.43
C ILE A 58 2.28 4.73 2.63
N ALA A 59 2.06 3.99 1.53
CA ALA A 59 1.68 2.59 1.61
C ALA A 59 2.80 1.72 2.20
N VAL A 60 4.05 1.94 1.81
CA VAL A 60 5.24 1.27 2.38
C VAL A 60 5.37 1.57 3.87
N ALA A 61 5.28 2.85 4.26
CA ALA A 61 5.36 3.26 5.66
C ALA A 61 4.23 2.65 6.50
N SER A 62 3.01 2.64 5.97
CA SER A 62 1.84 2.04 6.64
C SER A 62 1.98 0.53 6.78
N CYS A 63 2.49 -0.14 5.74
CA CYS A 63 2.78 -1.57 5.76
C CYS A 63 3.84 -1.92 6.80
N ALA A 64 4.96 -1.19 6.81
CA ALA A 64 6.05 -1.37 7.78
C ALA A 64 5.57 -1.14 9.22
N ALA A 65 4.80 -0.07 9.47
CA ALA A 65 4.24 0.22 10.79
C ALA A 65 3.32 -0.92 11.28
N GLY A 66 2.48 -1.45 10.38
CA GLY A 66 1.63 -2.62 10.66
C GLY A 66 2.41 -3.88 10.99
N ILE A 67 3.42 -4.22 10.19
CA ILE A 67 4.30 -5.38 10.42
C ILE A 67 5.01 -5.24 11.77
N ILE A 68 5.56 -4.06 12.09
CA ILE A 68 6.23 -3.81 13.37
C ILE A 68 5.24 -3.95 14.52
N TYR A 69 4.03 -3.39 14.40
CA TYR A 69 3.02 -3.46 15.45
C TYR A 69 2.56 -4.90 15.73
N PHE A 70 2.15 -5.63 14.69
CA PHE A 70 1.68 -7.02 14.85
C PHE A 70 2.82 -7.98 15.18
N GLY A 71 4.02 -7.77 14.63
CA GLY A 71 5.22 -8.55 14.93
C GLY A 71 5.64 -8.37 16.39
N TYR A 72 5.70 -7.13 16.88
CA TYR A 72 6.02 -6.84 18.28
C TYR A 72 4.95 -7.40 19.23
N GLY A 73 3.67 -7.30 18.86
CA GLY A 73 2.55 -7.89 19.60
C GLY A 73 2.64 -9.42 19.72
N ALA A 74 3.00 -10.09 18.64
CA ALA A 74 3.16 -11.54 18.60
C ALA A 74 4.37 -12.01 19.41
N LEU A 75 5.52 -11.33 19.27
CA LEU A 75 6.77 -11.69 19.96
C LEU A 75 6.70 -11.44 21.46
N ARG A 76 6.21 -10.27 21.88
CA ARG A 76 6.30 -9.84 23.29
C ARG A 76 5.11 -10.24 24.14
N TYR A 77 3.91 -10.31 23.56
CA TYR A 77 2.68 -10.58 24.32
C TYR A 77 2.02 -11.90 23.95
N ARG A 78 2.57 -12.68 22.99
CA ARG A 78 1.97 -13.91 22.43
C ARG A 78 0.52 -13.72 21.96
N VAL A 79 0.15 -12.48 21.61
CA VAL A 79 -1.19 -12.17 21.10
C VAL A 79 -1.15 -12.38 19.60
N PHE A 80 -1.79 -13.46 19.15
CA PHE A 80 -1.86 -13.76 17.73
C PHE A 80 -2.85 -12.81 17.01
N PRO A 81 -2.50 -12.34 15.80
CA PRO A 81 -3.43 -11.56 14.98
C PRO A 81 -4.65 -12.41 14.61
N LYS A 82 -5.83 -11.79 14.64
CA LYS A 82 -7.07 -12.40 14.13
C LYS A 82 -7.01 -12.54 12.59
N PRO A 83 -7.84 -13.39 11.97
CA PRO A 83 -7.88 -13.55 10.52
C PRO A 83 -8.05 -12.23 9.76
N TRP A 84 -8.83 -11.29 10.29
CA TRP A 84 -9.01 -9.95 9.70
C TRP A 84 -7.72 -9.10 9.69
N HIS A 85 -6.90 -9.19 10.74
CA HIS A 85 -5.62 -8.48 10.77
C HIS A 85 -4.64 -9.09 9.76
N TRP A 86 -4.65 -10.41 9.61
CA TRP A 86 -3.88 -11.09 8.58
C TRP A 86 -4.29 -10.66 7.18
N PHE A 87 -5.59 -10.52 6.92
CA PHE A 87 -6.09 -10.00 5.65
C PHE A 87 -5.54 -8.59 5.37
N ALA A 88 -5.64 -7.67 6.34
CA ALA A 88 -5.09 -6.31 6.17
C ALA A 88 -3.57 -6.32 5.92
N LEU A 89 -2.84 -7.20 6.60
CA LEU A 89 -1.38 -7.36 6.44
C LEU A 89 -1.01 -7.87 5.06
N VAL A 90 -1.62 -8.97 4.62
CA VAL A 90 -1.39 -9.59 3.30
C VAL A 90 -1.80 -8.62 2.19
N TYR A 91 -2.92 -7.92 2.34
CA TYR A 91 -3.39 -6.93 1.39
C TYR A 91 -2.40 -5.77 1.23
N SER A 92 -1.94 -5.19 2.34
CA SER A 92 -0.93 -4.11 2.30
C SER A 92 0.41 -4.58 1.73
N ILE A 93 0.84 -5.81 2.05
CA ILE A 93 2.06 -6.39 1.46
C ILE A 93 1.88 -6.57 -0.05
N GLY A 94 0.75 -7.10 -0.50
CA GLY A 94 0.45 -7.26 -1.93
C GLY A 94 0.50 -5.93 -2.67
N LEU A 95 -0.10 -4.87 -2.11
CA LEU A 95 -0.07 -3.52 -2.69
C LEU A 95 1.34 -2.94 -2.85
N VAL A 96 2.26 -3.29 -1.96
CA VAL A 96 3.65 -2.85 -2.03
C VAL A 96 4.45 -3.72 -3.02
N ILE A 97 4.24 -5.03 -3.04
CA ILE A 97 5.01 -5.96 -3.87
C ILE A 97 4.64 -5.85 -5.35
N ILE A 98 3.36 -5.73 -5.69
CA ILE A 98 2.87 -5.68 -7.09
C ILE A 98 3.62 -4.64 -7.94
N PRO A 99 3.71 -3.36 -7.53
CA PRO A 99 4.43 -2.36 -8.31
C PRO A 99 5.95 -2.62 -8.39
N ILE A 100 6.58 -3.22 -7.36
CA ILE A 100 8.00 -3.62 -7.42
C ILE A 100 8.21 -4.71 -8.48
N VAL A 101 7.40 -5.78 -8.44
CA VAL A 101 7.50 -6.89 -9.39
C VAL A 101 7.26 -6.39 -10.81
N TYR A 102 6.28 -5.50 -10.98
CA TYR A 102 5.98 -4.89 -12.28
C TYR A 102 7.15 -4.05 -12.81
N LEU A 103 7.74 -3.19 -11.98
CA LEU A 103 8.91 -2.36 -12.34
C LEU A 103 10.13 -3.20 -12.71
N ILE A 104 10.35 -4.34 -12.05
CA ILE A 104 11.46 -5.26 -12.37
C ILE A 104 11.19 -6.05 -13.65
N SER A 105 9.91 -6.30 -13.99
CA SER A 105 9.51 -7.08 -15.17
C SER A 105 9.42 -6.29 -16.47
N GLN A 106 9.46 -4.96 -16.38
CA GLN A 106 9.57 -4.03 -17.51
C GLN A 106 11.03 -3.95 -17.98
#